data_AF-A0A0C4EKG4-F1
#
_entry.id   AF-A0A0C4EKG4-F1
#
_cell.length_a   1.000
_cell.length_b   1.000
_cell.length_c   1.000
_cell.angle_alpha   90.00
_cell.angle_beta   90.00
_cell.angle_gamma   90.00
#
_symmetry.space_group_name_H-M   'P 1'
#
loop_
_entity.id
_entity.type
_entity.pdbx_description
1 polymer ?
#
loop_
_entity_poly.entity_id
_entity_poly.type
_entity_poly.pdbx_seq_one_letter_code
_entity_poly.pdbx_strand_id
1 'polypeptide(L)'
;MESNEVNSSFFPPPPPRHKHFTNHNLAQARRLVSITPSESLAAPFDPSAQARILGLDEQQDSNEEQIDLRTLVHPPNLDWIRENGGWTAFGDREPWPGSVPQTSLEGMPKLYDPSLDRKQALQSLLNTLIHAYLQLLSVLSTQGPVSLAPSDPSSTGGGTGTQTDQIVSHIELAAFNIHGLCNELRPRQARETLKLMLRHQANDKRTNAARVLSTCAELREQLAALKPAPTDLLSSGNSEDEEDGKGGQDEKDARLDTTRQPSAPARSSAARYDYALLASLVPLPPPRQSST
;
A
#
# COMPACT_ATOMS: atom_id res chain seq x y z
N MET A 1 -46.34 -13.73 1.38
CA MET A 1 -46.43 -12.32 1.81
C MET A 1 -45.40 -12.15 2.91
N GLU A 2 -44.12 -12.03 2.55
CA GLU A 2 -43.08 -11.71 3.51
C GLU A 2 -43.39 -10.35 4.15
N SER A 3 -43.46 -10.35 5.47
CA SER A 3 -43.56 -9.16 6.29
C SER A 3 -42.39 -8.25 5.98
N ASN A 4 -42.71 -7.11 5.39
CA ASN A 4 -41.83 -5.97 5.21
C ASN A 4 -41.54 -5.37 6.59
N GLU A 5 -40.75 -6.09 7.39
CA GLU A 5 -40.19 -5.58 8.63
C GLU A 5 -39.25 -4.45 8.25
N VAL A 6 -39.74 -3.23 8.48
CA VAL A 6 -39.00 -2.00 8.29
C VAL A 6 -37.88 -2.00 9.34
N ASN A 7 -36.76 -2.61 8.98
CA ASN A 7 -35.52 -2.55 9.75
C ASN A 7 -35.17 -1.07 9.93
N SER A 8 -35.39 -0.52 11.13
CA SER A 8 -35.06 0.87 11.49
C SER A 8 -33.55 1.13 11.62
N SER A 9 -32.73 0.21 11.10
CA SER A 9 -31.28 0.34 11.05
C SER A 9 -30.88 1.20 9.86
N PHE A 10 -30.11 2.25 10.11
CA PHE A 10 -29.50 3.10 9.09
C PHE A 10 -28.51 2.34 8.18
N PHE A 11 -28.04 1.17 8.62
CA PHE A 11 -27.08 0.35 7.87
C PHE A 11 -27.73 -0.93 7.36
N PRO A 12 -27.44 -1.33 6.10
CA PRO A 12 -27.90 -2.62 5.58
C PRO A 12 -27.29 -3.78 6.39
N PRO A 13 -28.02 -4.90 6.55
CA PRO A 13 -27.45 -6.09 7.17
C PRO A 13 -26.26 -6.60 6.33
N PRO A 14 -25.28 -7.26 6.96
CA PRO A 14 -24.16 -7.86 6.23
C PRO A 14 -24.67 -8.88 5.20
N PRO A 15 -23.95 -9.08 4.08
CA PRO A 15 -24.33 -10.05 3.05
C PRO A 15 -24.59 -11.44 3.66
N PRO A 16 -25.62 -12.19 3.20
CA PRO A 16 -26.03 -13.46 3.80
C PRO A 16 -24.89 -14.49 3.86
N ARG A 17 -23.92 -14.37 2.95
CA ARG A 17 -22.71 -15.19 2.87
C ARG A 17 -21.90 -15.26 4.17
N HIS A 18 -21.98 -14.24 5.04
CA HIS A 18 -21.25 -14.24 6.31
C HIS A 18 -21.62 -15.45 7.21
N LYS A 19 -22.85 -15.98 7.09
CA LYS A 19 -23.32 -17.13 7.88
C LYS A 19 -22.59 -18.43 7.55
N HIS A 20 -22.00 -18.53 6.35
CA HIS A 20 -21.28 -19.74 5.93
C HIS A 20 -19.84 -19.81 6.46
N PHE A 21 -19.33 -18.75 7.08
CA PHE A 21 -18.00 -18.73 7.72
C PHE A 21 -18.03 -19.40 9.10
N THR A 22 -18.43 -20.68 9.13
CA THR A 22 -18.39 -21.50 10.35
C THR A 22 -17.04 -22.20 10.48
N ASN A 23 -16.63 -22.55 11.72
CA ASN A 23 -15.39 -23.29 11.95
C ASN A 23 -15.37 -24.64 11.21
N HIS A 24 -16.54 -25.27 11.06
CA HIS A 24 -16.72 -26.50 10.32
C HIS A 24 -16.44 -26.31 8.82
N ASN A 25 -17.09 -25.32 8.20
CA ASN A 25 -16.96 -25.03 6.78
C ASN A 25 -15.54 -24.58 6.43
N LEU A 26 -14.88 -23.84 7.32
CA LEU A 26 -13.48 -23.45 7.16
C LEU A 26 -12.53 -24.65 7.23
N ALA A 27 -12.79 -25.63 8.11
CA ALA A 27 -11.99 -26.85 8.17
C ALA A 27 -12.13 -27.69 6.90
N GLN A 28 -13.36 -27.82 6.38
CA GLN A 28 -13.63 -28.50 5.12
C GLN A 28 -13.01 -27.76 3.92
N ALA A 29 -13.13 -26.43 3.87
CA ALA A 29 -12.54 -25.62 2.80
C ALA A 29 -11.01 -25.73 2.77
N ARG A 30 -10.34 -25.75 3.93
CA ARG A 30 -8.89 -25.99 4.02
C ARG A 30 -8.51 -27.38 3.53
N ARG A 31 -9.31 -28.40 3.86
CA ARG A 31 -9.11 -29.77 3.38
C ARG A 31 -9.27 -29.83 1.85
N LEU A 32 -10.30 -29.19 1.30
CA LEU A 32 -10.51 -29.08 -0.14
C LEU A 32 -9.32 -28.43 -0.85
N VAL A 33 -8.81 -27.32 -0.34
CA VAL A 33 -7.65 -26.62 -0.91
C VAL A 33 -6.39 -27.50 -0.86
N SER A 34 -6.21 -28.30 0.19
CA SER A 34 -5.05 -29.21 0.29
C SER A 34 -5.10 -30.38 -0.69
N ILE A 35 -6.29 -30.82 -1.09
CA ILE A 35 -6.50 -31.97 -1.98
C ILE A 35 -6.59 -31.51 -3.45
N THR A 36 -7.11 -30.32 -3.68
CA THR A 36 -7.39 -29.81 -5.03
C THR A 36 -6.15 -29.14 -5.62
N PRO A 37 -5.63 -29.58 -6.77
CA PRO A 37 -4.55 -28.90 -7.45
C PRO A 37 -4.98 -27.50 -7.93
N SER A 38 -4.06 -26.55 -7.91
CA SER A 38 -4.30 -25.12 -8.19
C SER A 38 -5.01 -24.83 -9.53
N GLU A 39 -4.93 -25.72 -10.51
CA GLU A 39 -5.55 -25.56 -11.83
C GLU A 39 -7.07 -25.80 -11.83
N SER A 40 -7.59 -26.60 -10.89
CA SER A 40 -9.03 -26.88 -10.77
C SER A 40 -9.80 -25.76 -10.04
N LEU A 41 -9.11 -24.68 -9.63
CA LEU A 41 -9.70 -23.50 -8.99
C LEU A 41 -10.33 -22.52 -10.00
N ALA A 42 -9.94 -22.58 -11.27
CA ALA A 42 -10.51 -21.77 -12.34
C ALA A 42 -11.75 -22.41 -13.00
N ALA A 43 -12.02 -23.68 -12.69
CA ALA A 43 -13.17 -24.40 -13.24
C ALA A 43 -14.48 -23.93 -12.58
N PRO A 44 -15.59 -23.87 -13.34
CA PRO A 44 -16.93 -23.63 -12.80
C PRO A 44 -17.21 -24.53 -11.60
N PHE A 45 -17.97 -24.00 -10.63
CA PHE A 45 -18.34 -24.75 -9.44
C PHE A 45 -19.17 -25.99 -9.83
N ASP A 46 -18.62 -27.17 -9.54
CA ASP A 46 -19.34 -28.43 -9.62
C ASP A 46 -19.51 -29.02 -8.21
N PRO A 47 -20.75 -29.08 -7.71
CA PRO A 47 -20.99 -29.60 -6.38
C PRO A 47 -20.73 -31.09 -6.21
N SER A 48 -20.96 -31.87 -7.25
CA SER A 48 -20.77 -33.31 -7.22
C SER A 48 -19.29 -33.66 -7.06
N ALA A 49 -18.42 -32.84 -7.66
CA ALA A 49 -16.98 -32.93 -7.50
C ALA A 49 -16.55 -32.56 -6.07
N GLN A 50 -17.12 -31.52 -5.47
CA GLN A 50 -16.82 -31.12 -4.09
C GLN A 50 -17.20 -32.20 -3.07
N ALA A 51 -18.38 -32.80 -3.21
CA ALA A 51 -18.86 -33.89 -2.35
C ALA A 51 -17.97 -35.13 -2.46
N ARG A 52 -17.56 -35.49 -3.69
CA ARG A 52 -16.63 -36.61 -3.96
C ARG A 52 -15.27 -36.41 -3.30
N ILE A 53 -14.73 -35.19 -3.31
CA ILE A 53 -13.42 -34.89 -2.70
C ILE A 53 -13.50 -34.93 -1.17
N LEU A 54 -14.61 -34.49 -0.59
CA LEU A 54 -14.81 -34.50 0.87
C LEU A 54 -15.20 -35.86 1.44
N GLY A 55 -15.70 -36.77 0.60
CA GLY A 55 -16.18 -38.09 1.01
C GLY A 55 -17.45 -38.02 1.85
N LEU A 56 -18.35 -37.10 1.53
CA LEU A 56 -19.65 -36.94 2.19
C LEU A 56 -20.69 -37.81 1.47
N ASP A 57 -21.49 -38.57 2.22
CA ASP A 57 -22.58 -39.38 1.67
C ASP A 57 -23.69 -38.48 1.10
N GLU A 58 -24.20 -38.82 -0.09
CA GLU A 58 -25.15 -38.02 -0.91
C GLU A 58 -26.54 -37.79 -0.26
N GLN A 59 -26.78 -38.25 0.97
CA GLN A 59 -28.11 -38.33 1.59
C GLN A 59 -28.39 -37.29 2.69
N GLN A 60 -27.47 -36.38 3.00
CA GLN A 60 -27.71 -35.36 4.03
C GLN A 60 -28.02 -33.98 3.44
N ASP A 61 -29.29 -33.62 3.57
CA ASP A 61 -29.89 -32.28 3.50
C ASP A 61 -29.79 -31.50 2.18
N SER A 62 -30.71 -31.84 1.28
CA SER A 62 -31.11 -31.18 0.02
C SER A 62 -31.48 -29.67 0.11
N ASN A 63 -31.26 -28.99 1.23
CA ASN A 63 -31.70 -27.61 1.48
C ASN A 63 -30.59 -26.65 1.91
N GLU A 64 -29.37 -27.12 2.20
CA GLU A 64 -28.24 -26.20 2.28
C GLU A 64 -27.85 -25.85 0.84
N GLU A 65 -28.14 -24.61 0.44
CA GLU A 65 -27.69 -24.04 -0.82
C GLU A 65 -26.28 -24.54 -1.11
N GLN A 66 -26.10 -25.10 -2.28
CA GLN A 66 -24.89 -25.79 -2.70
C GLN A 66 -23.69 -24.82 -2.69
N ILE A 67 -23.08 -24.61 -1.52
CA ILE A 67 -22.09 -23.56 -1.29
C ILE A 67 -20.73 -24.02 -1.82
N ASP A 68 -20.14 -23.18 -2.66
CA ASP A 68 -18.74 -23.33 -3.06
C ASP A 68 -17.83 -22.97 -1.88
N LEU A 69 -17.35 -23.99 -1.17
CA LEU A 69 -16.47 -23.83 -0.01
C LEU A 69 -15.13 -23.20 -0.37
N ARG A 70 -14.74 -23.23 -1.66
CA ARG A 70 -13.52 -22.57 -2.16
C ARG A 70 -13.62 -21.06 -1.99
N THR A 71 -14.80 -20.47 -2.11
CA THR A 71 -15.04 -19.03 -1.99
C THR A 71 -14.84 -18.47 -0.58
N LEU A 72 -14.73 -19.34 0.44
CA LEU A 72 -14.45 -18.97 1.83
C LEU A 72 -12.96 -18.77 2.08
N VAL A 73 -12.10 -19.40 1.28
CA VAL A 73 -10.63 -19.38 1.45
C VAL A 73 -9.97 -18.53 0.36
N HIS A 74 -10.47 -18.59 -0.87
CA HIS A 74 -9.89 -17.83 -1.97
C HIS A 74 -10.37 -16.38 -1.95
N PRO A 75 -9.44 -15.41 -2.17
CA PRO A 75 -9.84 -14.03 -2.40
C PRO A 75 -10.73 -13.95 -3.65
N PRO A 76 -11.62 -12.95 -3.73
CA PRO A 76 -12.40 -12.74 -4.94
C PRO A 76 -11.45 -12.59 -6.14
N ASN A 77 -11.85 -13.13 -7.29
CA ASN A 77 -11.13 -12.90 -8.53
C ASN A 77 -11.05 -11.39 -8.76
N LEU A 78 -9.90 -10.83 -9.12
CA LEU A 78 -9.74 -9.40 -9.41
C LEU A 78 -9.73 -9.13 -10.92
N ASP A 79 -9.62 -10.18 -11.75
CA ASP A 79 -9.51 -10.07 -13.20
C ASP A 79 -10.81 -9.57 -13.84
N TRP A 80 -11.97 -9.91 -13.27
CA TRP A 80 -13.27 -9.35 -13.67
C TRP A 80 -13.32 -7.81 -13.59
N ILE A 81 -12.60 -7.17 -12.66
CA ILE A 81 -12.53 -5.70 -12.57
C ILE A 81 -11.76 -5.14 -13.76
N ARG A 82 -10.71 -5.86 -14.19
CA ARG A 82 -9.93 -5.51 -15.38
C ARG A 82 -10.76 -5.70 -16.66
N GLU A 83 -11.50 -6.80 -16.76
CA GLU A 83 -12.40 -7.08 -17.90
C GLU A 83 -13.54 -6.06 -18.00
N ASN A 84 -14.13 -5.67 -16.86
CA ASN A 84 -15.21 -4.68 -16.78
C ASN A 84 -14.71 -3.23 -16.94
N GLY A 85 -13.39 -3.03 -17.07
CA GLY A 85 -12.76 -1.73 -17.31
C GLY A 85 -12.89 -0.75 -16.14
N GLY A 86 -13.17 -1.21 -14.92
CA GLY A 86 -13.37 -0.36 -13.75
C GLY A 86 -14.23 -1.00 -12.66
N TRP A 87 -14.44 -0.27 -11.58
CA TRP A 87 -15.32 -0.64 -10.46
C TRP A 87 -16.24 0.51 -10.08
N THR A 88 -17.39 0.20 -9.49
CA THR A 88 -18.30 1.23 -8.97
C THR A 88 -18.14 1.33 -7.47
N ALA A 89 -17.89 2.53 -6.96
CA ALA A 89 -17.84 2.83 -5.53
C ALA A 89 -18.84 3.95 -5.24
N PHE A 90 -19.79 3.69 -4.32
CA PHE A 90 -20.76 4.70 -3.85
C PHE A 90 -21.60 5.40 -4.94
N GLY A 91 -21.84 4.72 -6.07
CA GLY A 91 -22.59 5.27 -7.21
C GLY A 91 -21.71 5.81 -8.33
N ASP A 92 -20.42 6.07 -8.06
CA ASP A 92 -19.47 6.56 -9.04
C ASP A 92 -18.70 5.40 -9.68
N ARG A 93 -18.60 5.39 -11.01
CA ARG A 93 -17.82 4.38 -11.75
C ARG A 93 -16.39 4.88 -11.91
N GLU A 94 -15.48 4.26 -11.16
CA GLU A 94 -14.05 4.48 -11.29
C GLU A 94 -13.47 3.59 -12.40
N PRO A 95 -12.85 4.17 -13.45
CA PRO A 95 -12.28 3.41 -14.53
C PRO A 95 -10.97 2.73 -14.10
N TRP A 96 -10.66 1.59 -14.73
CA TRP A 96 -9.40 0.91 -14.50
C TRP A 96 -8.21 1.80 -14.91
N PRO A 97 -7.14 1.90 -14.09
CA PRO A 97 -5.98 2.73 -14.39
C PRO A 97 -5.35 2.33 -15.74
N GLY A 98 -5.37 3.26 -16.70
CA GLY A 98 -4.84 3.08 -18.05
C GLY A 98 -5.87 2.73 -19.12
N SER A 99 -7.13 2.45 -18.77
CA SER A 99 -8.19 2.17 -19.76
C SER A 99 -8.79 3.44 -20.38
N VAL A 100 -8.84 4.53 -19.61
CA VAL A 100 -9.16 5.85 -20.15
C VAL A 100 -7.86 6.65 -20.27
N PRO A 101 -7.61 7.32 -21.41
CA PRO A 101 -6.67 8.43 -21.36
C PRO A 101 -7.15 9.34 -20.24
N GLN A 102 -6.27 9.66 -19.29
CA GLN A 102 -6.46 10.74 -18.31
C GLN A 102 -6.56 12.04 -19.12
N THR A 103 -7.65 12.17 -19.86
CA THR A 103 -7.98 13.28 -20.71
C THR A 103 -8.47 14.29 -19.73
N SER A 104 -7.51 14.96 -19.09
CA SER A 104 -7.59 16.35 -18.67
C SER A 104 -9.03 16.81 -18.51
N LEU A 105 -9.65 16.49 -17.37
CA LEU A 105 -10.94 17.01 -16.96
C LEU A 105 -11.98 17.07 -18.10
N GLU A 106 -12.62 15.93 -18.37
CA GLU A 106 -13.93 15.83 -19.04
C GLU A 106 -14.38 17.08 -19.81
N GLY A 107 -13.97 17.19 -21.08
CA GLY A 107 -14.51 18.17 -22.03
C GLY A 107 -14.15 19.64 -21.79
N MET A 108 -13.37 19.98 -20.77
CA MET A 108 -13.01 21.38 -20.49
C MET A 108 -11.87 21.89 -21.38
N PRO A 109 -11.95 23.14 -21.87
CA PRO A 109 -10.87 23.74 -22.67
C PRO A 109 -9.54 23.80 -21.90
N LYS A 110 -8.47 23.32 -22.52
CA LYS A 110 -7.11 23.52 -22.00
C LYS A 110 -6.69 24.97 -22.23
N LEU A 111 -6.37 25.66 -21.14
CA LEU A 111 -5.94 27.07 -21.19
C LEU A 111 -4.43 27.26 -21.43
N TYR A 112 -3.68 26.17 -21.63
CA TYR A 112 -2.24 26.18 -21.83
C TYR A 112 -1.84 25.35 -23.06
N ASP A 113 -0.73 25.73 -23.68
CA ASP A 113 -0.17 24.98 -24.80
C ASP A 113 0.45 23.66 -24.31
N PRO A 114 0.06 22.49 -24.86
CA PRO A 114 0.63 21.20 -24.48
C PRO A 114 2.13 21.06 -24.79
N SER A 115 2.69 21.91 -25.65
CA SER A 115 4.12 21.90 -25.97
C SER A 115 5.01 22.60 -24.93
N LEU A 116 4.41 23.41 -24.05
CA LEU A 116 5.13 24.22 -23.07
C LEU A 116 5.61 23.38 -21.87
N ASP A 117 6.72 23.78 -21.24
CA ASP A 117 7.12 23.16 -19.98
C ASP A 117 6.02 23.36 -18.92
N ARG A 118 5.69 22.28 -18.20
CA ARG A 118 4.58 22.25 -17.23
C ARG A 118 4.74 23.29 -16.14
N LYS A 119 5.98 23.62 -15.75
CA LYS A 119 6.26 24.69 -14.78
C LYS A 119 5.86 26.06 -15.32
N GLN A 120 6.21 26.36 -16.56
CA GLN A 120 5.86 27.62 -17.21
C GLN A 120 4.35 27.71 -17.47
N ALA A 121 3.73 26.61 -17.88
CA ALA A 121 2.28 26.51 -18.00
C ALA A 121 1.58 26.81 -16.66
N LEU A 122 2.02 26.21 -15.56
CA LEU A 122 1.48 26.47 -14.22
C LEU A 122 1.64 27.94 -13.80
N GLN A 123 2.80 28.54 -14.08
CA GLN A 123 3.04 29.97 -13.80
C GLN A 123 2.12 30.87 -14.63
N SER A 124 1.93 30.56 -15.92
CA SER A 124 1.01 31.31 -16.78
C SER A 124 -0.43 31.23 -16.29
N LEU A 125 -0.90 30.03 -15.90
CA LEU A 125 -2.23 29.85 -15.34
C LEU A 125 -2.40 30.57 -14.01
N LEU A 126 -1.39 30.55 -13.14
CA LEU A 126 -1.42 31.31 -11.89
C LEU A 126 -1.56 32.82 -12.15
N ASN A 127 -0.83 33.35 -13.13
CA ASN A 127 -0.97 34.75 -13.52
C ASN A 127 -2.38 35.03 -14.05
N THR A 128 -2.95 34.14 -14.89
CA THR A 128 -4.33 34.31 -15.36
C THR A 128 -5.35 34.29 -14.22
N LEU A 129 -5.16 33.42 -13.21
CA LEU A 129 -6.03 33.32 -12.04
C LEU A 129 -5.98 34.61 -11.21
N ILE A 130 -4.77 35.13 -10.97
CA ILE A 130 -4.57 36.38 -10.22
C ILE A 130 -5.21 37.56 -10.97
N HIS A 131 -5.00 37.66 -12.29
CA HIS A 131 -5.60 38.72 -13.10
C HIS A 131 -7.13 38.65 -13.08
N ALA A 132 -7.71 37.45 -13.24
CA ALA A 132 -9.16 37.27 -13.19
C ALA A 132 -9.75 37.63 -11.82
N TYR A 133 -9.07 37.27 -10.72
CA TYR A 133 -9.49 37.66 -9.37
C TYR A 133 -9.43 39.18 -9.15
N LEU A 134 -8.36 39.84 -9.62
CA LEU A 134 -8.25 41.31 -9.55
C LEU A 134 -9.32 42.00 -10.40
N GLN A 135 -9.63 41.46 -11.59
CA GLN A 135 -10.74 41.95 -12.42
C GLN A 135 -12.08 41.78 -11.71
N LEU A 136 -12.33 40.64 -11.04
CA LEU A 136 -13.53 40.42 -10.25
C LEU A 136 -13.65 41.47 -9.13
N LEU A 137 -12.59 41.71 -8.37
CA LEU A 137 -12.57 42.74 -7.33
C LEU A 137 -12.82 44.14 -7.90
N SER A 138 -12.25 44.46 -9.06
CA SER A 138 -12.46 45.73 -9.74
C SER A 138 -13.93 45.90 -10.16
N VAL A 139 -14.54 44.87 -10.76
CA VAL A 139 -15.95 44.89 -11.17
C VAL A 139 -16.86 45.00 -9.95
N LEU A 140 -16.61 44.23 -8.89
CA LEU A 140 -17.39 44.30 -7.65
C LEU A 140 -17.26 45.67 -6.97
N SER A 141 -16.09 46.30 -7.01
CA SER A 141 -15.86 47.63 -6.45
C SER A 141 -16.50 48.75 -7.27
N THR A 142 -16.68 48.57 -8.58
CA THR A 142 -17.18 49.63 -9.49
C THR A 142 -18.67 49.50 -9.77
N GLN A 143 -19.17 48.27 -9.93
CA GLN A 143 -20.54 47.96 -10.32
C GLN A 143 -21.40 47.48 -9.14
N GLY A 144 -20.77 47.18 -7.98
CA GLY A 144 -21.46 46.63 -6.81
C GLY A 144 -21.87 45.16 -6.99
N PRO A 145 -22.45 44.52 -5.96
CA PRO A 145 -22.89 43.12 -6.05
C PRO A 145 -24.08 42.99 -7.01
N VAL A 146 -24.01 42.02 -7.92
CA VAL A 146 -24.99 41.76 -8.99
C VAL A 146 -26.42 41.58 -8.48
N SER A 147 -26.61 41.15 -7.22
CA SER A 147 -27.92 41.02 -6.58
C SER A 147 -28.71 42.33 -6.44
N LEU A 148 -28.09 43.49 -6.67
CA LEU A 148 -28.72 44.81 -6.56
C LEU A 148 -28.86 45.54 -7.92
N ALA A 149 -28.37 44.96 -9.01
CA ALA A 149 -28.49 45.58 -10.33
C ALA A 149 -29.92 45.39 -10.87
N PRO A 150 -30.62 46.46 -11.29
CA PRO A 150 -31.95 46.32 -11.88
C PRO A 150 -31.79 45.53 -13.19
N SER A 151 -32.46 44.39 -13.28
CA SER A 151 -32.59 43.63 -14.52
C SER A 151 -33.41 44.47 -15.50
N ASP A 152 -32.71 45.17 -16.40
CA ASP A 152 -33.35 45.99 -17.41
C ASP A 152 -34.03 45.06 -18.45
N PRO A 153 -35.38 45.07 -18.56
CA PRO A 153 -36.13 44.09 -19.36
C PRO A 153 -35.97 44.26 -20.88
N SER A 154 -35.16 45.22 -21.34
CA SER A 154 -34.89 45.49 -22.76
C SER A 154 -33.88 44.52 -23.38
N SER A 155 -33.17 43.72 -22.58
CA SER A 155 -32.23 42.70 -23.06
C SER A 155 -32.93 41.37 -23.36
N THR A 156 -33.96 41.42 -24.21
CA THR A 156 -34.57 40.24 -24.84
C THR A 156 -33.64 39.74 -25.95
N GLY A 157 -32.55 39.09 -25.56
CA GLY A 157 -31.58 38.45 -26.46
C GLY A 157 -30.70 37.51 -25.64
N GLY A 158 -30.87 36.21 -25.86
CA GLY A 158 -30.42 35.16 -24.94
C GLY A 158 -28.92 35.14 -24.63
N GLY A 159 -28.60 34.83 -23.38
CA GLY A 159 -27.56 33.85 -23.08
C GLY A 159 -26.20 34.32 -22.59
N THR A 160 -25.98 35.59 -22.23
CA THR A 160 -24.69 35.98 -21.62
C THR A 160 -24.87 36.35 -20.17
N GLY A 161 -24.42 35.47 -19.27
CA GLY A 161 -24.31 35.77 -17.84
C GLY A 161 -23.59 37.10 -17.61
N THR A 162 -23.88 37.72 -16.46
CA THR A 162 -23.29 39.01 -16.09
C THR A 162 -21.76 38.98 -16.23
N GLN A 163 -21.11 40.14 -16.42
CA GLN A 163 -19.65 40.21 -16.54
C GLN A 163 -18.94 39.47 -15.38
N THR A 164 -19.53 39.50 -14.17
CA THR A 164 -19.02 38.73 -13.02
C THR A 164 -19.10 37.22 -13.21
N ASP A 165 -20.17 36.71 -13.81
CA ASP A 165 -20.39 35.28 -14.07
C ASP A 165 -19.35 34.75 -15.08
N GLN A 166 -19.04 35.54 -16.09
CA GLN A 166 -17.97 35.22 -17.05
C GLN A 166 -16.59 35.17 -16.36
N ILE A 167 -16.29 36.14 -15.49
CA ILE A 167 -15.02 36.17 -14.75
C ILE A 167 -14.92 34.98 -13.77
N VAL A 168 -16.01 34.64 -13.08
CA VAL A 168 -16.07 33.48 -12.19
C VAL A 168 -15.86 32.18 -12.98
N SER A 169 -16.50 32.02 -14.13
CA SER A 169 -16.28 30.88 -15.03
C SER A 169 -14.81 30.77 -15.48
N HIS A 170 -14.16 31.90 -15.80
CA HIS A 170 -12.73 31.92 -16.11
C HIS A 170 -11.85 31.49 -14.93
N ILE A 171 -12.20 31.89 -13.70
CA ILE A 171 -11.50 31.48 -12.47
C ILE A 171 -11.63 29.98 -12.25
N GLU A 172 -12.85 29.43 -12.38
CA GLU A 172 -13.10 27.99 -12.25
C GLU A 172 -12.31 27.20 -13.28
N LEU A 173 -12.36 27.61 -14.55
CA LEU A 173 -11.63 26.95 -15.63
C LEU A 173 -10.11 26.98 -15.40
N ALA A 174 -9.57 28.11 -14.92
CA ALA A 174 -8.14 28.21 -14.57
C ALA A 174 -7.79 27.27 -13.41
N ALA A 175 -8.62 27.20 -12.37
CA ALA A 175 -8.43 26.32 -11.22
C ALA A 175 -8.45 24.83 -11.62
N PHE A 176 -9.39 24.42 -12.47
CA PHE A 176 -9.45 23.07 -13.02
C PHE A 176 -8.19 22.73 -13.83
N ASN A 177 -7.75 23.62 -14.72
CA ASN A 177 -6.52 23.43 -15.50
C ASN A 177 -5.27 23.30 -14.60
N ILE A 178 -5.18 24.10 -13.54
CA ILE A 178 -4.10 24.00 -12.54
C ILE A 178 -4.16 22.64 -11.83
N HIS A 179 -5.35 22.21 -11.40
CA HIS A 179 -5.53 20.91 -10.75
C HIS A 179 -5.10 19.75 -11.67
N GLY A 180 -5.51 19.80 -12.94
CA GLY A 180 -5.10 18.84 -13.97
C GLY A 180 -3.57 18.75 -14.12
N LEU A 181 -2.90 19.89 -14.27
CA LEU A 181 -1.43 19.94 -14.37
C LEU A 181 -0.73 19.43 -13.10
N CYS A 182 -1.24 19.77 -11.92
CA CYS A 182 -0.73 19.23 -10.66
C CYS A 182 -0.87 17.71 -10.59
N ASN A 183 -1.99 17.17 -11.07
CA ASN A 183 -2.21 15.72 -11.13
C ASN A 183 -1.23 15.03 -12.08
N GLU A 184 -0.93 15.62 -13.24
CA GLU A 184 0.09 15.12 -14.16
C GLU A 184 1.50 15.13 -13.55
N LEU A 185 1.79 16.03 -12.60
CA LEU A 185 3.08 16.08 -11.92
C LEU A 185 3.23 15.03 -10.80
N ARG A 186 2.14 14.41 -10.33
CA ARG A 186 2.17 13.42 -9.23
C ARG A 186 3.09 12.23 -9.50
N PRO A 187 3.10 11.59 -10.68
CA PRO A 187 4.02 10.48 -10.94
C PRO A 187 5.49 10.89 -10.87
N ARG A 188 5.82 12.11 -11.33
CA ARG A 188 7.19 12.64 -11.24
C ARG A 188 7.56 12.93 -9.79
N GLN A 189 6.67 13.55 -9.03
CA GLN A 189 6.86 13.79 -7.60
C GLN A 189 7.11 12.47 -6.85
N ALA A 190 6.30 11.44 -7.07
CA ALA A 190 6.45 10.14 -6.42
C ALA A 190 7.82 9.51 -6.70
N ARG A 191 8.33 9.61 -7.94
CA ARG A 191 9.66 9.12 -8.30
C ARG A 191 10.78 9.87 -7.58
N GLU A 192 10.71 11.20 -7.51
CA GLU A 192 11.72 11.99 -6.78
C GLU A 192 11.65 11.77 -5.27
N THR A 193 10.46 11.66 -4.70
CA THR A 193 10.27 11.28 -3.28
C THR A 193 10.88 9.90 -2.99
N LEU A 194 10.64 8.91 -3.85
CA LEU A 194 11.24 7.59 -3.73
C LEU A 194 12.77 7.65 -3.80
N LYS A 195 13.31 8.41 -4.76
CA LYS A 195 14.75 8.59 -4.92
C LYS A 195 15.38 9.24 -3.68
N LEU A 196 14.70 10.23 -3.09
CA LEU A 196 15.14 10.86 -1.84
C LEU A 196 15.13 9.86 -0.68
N MET A 197 14.06 9.09 -0.52
CA MET A 197 13.95 8.05 0.51
C MET A 197 15.06 7.00 0.38
N LEU A 198 15.35 6.53 -0.83
CA LEU A 198 16.41 5.54 -1.06
C LEU A 198 17.81 6.10 -0.76
N ARG A 199 18.07 7.37 -1.08
CA ARG A 199 19.31 8.03 -0.70
C ARG A 199 19.44 8.14 0.82
N HIS A 200 18.35 8.48 1.50
CA HIS A 200 18.32 8.53 2.96
C HIS A 200 18.61 7.16 3.57
N GLN A 201 17.93 6.10 3.12
CA GLN A 201 18.19 4.73 3.57
C GLN A 201 19.63 4.28 3.31
N ALA A 202 20.22 4.64 2.17
CA ALA A 202 21.62 4.32 1.88
C ALA A 202 22.58 5.06 2.82
N ASN A 203 22.29 6.32 3.14
CA ASN A 203 23.06 7.08 4.11
C ASN A 203 22.96 6.46 5.51
N ASP A 204 21.76 6.11 5.97
CA ASP A 204 21.54 5.52 7.28
C ASP A 204 22.23 4.16 7.42
N LYS A 205 22.24 3.36 6.35
CA LYS A 205 22.99 2.09 6.34
C LYS A 205 24.50 2.32 6.46
N ARG A 206 25.04 3.37 5.82
CA ARG A 206 26.46 3.72 5.91
C ARG A 206 26.84 4.25 7.29
N THR A 207 26.02 5.13 7.88
CA THR A 207 26.28 5.66 9.22
C THR A 207 26.17 4.56 10.28
N ASN A 208 25.18 3.67 10.17
CA ASN A 208 25.06 2.51 11.05
C ASN A 208 26.25 1.55 10.90
N ALA A 209 26.71 1.27 9.68
CA ALA A 209 27.89 0.45 9.45
C ALA A 209 29.15 1.09 10.05
N ALA A 210 29.35 2.40 9.88
CA ALA A 210 30.46 3.12 10.48
C ALA A 210 30.43 3.05 12.02
N ARG A 211 29.25 3.16 12.64
CA ARG A 211 29.06 3.00 14.09
C ARG A 211 29.38 1.57 14.56
N VAL A 212 28.94 0.56 13.83
CA VAL A 212 29.26 -0.83 14.16
C VAL A 212 30.77 -1.05 14.07
N LEU A 213 31.43 -0.55 13.02
CA LEU A 213 32.88 -0.64 12.87
C LEU A 213 33.64 0.06 14.01
N SER A 214 33.21 1.25 14.44
CA SER A 214 33.83 1.93 15.58
C SER A 214 33.66 1.15 16.87
N THR A 215 32.44 0.67 17.16
CA THR A 215 32.19 -0.16 18.36
C THR A 215 32.99 -1.47 18.34
N CYS A 216 33.14 -2.11 17.19
CA CYS A 216 33.99 -3.31 17.07
C CYS A 216 35.48 -2.99 17.27
N ALA A 217 35.95 -1.81 16.87
CA ALA A 217 37.32 -1.39 17.12
C ALA A 217 37.55 -1.13 18.62
N GLU A 218 36.64 -0.41 19.28
CA GLU A 218 36.65 -0.17 20.73
C GLU A 218 36.63 -1.48 21.52
N LEU A 219 35.74 -2.41 21.17
CA LEU A 219 35.67 -3.73 21.82
C LEU A 219 36.93 -4.56 21.62
N ARG A 220 37.57 -4.49 20.44
CA ARG A 220 38.84 -5.19 20.20
C ARG A 220 39.98 -4.60 21.04
N GLU A 221 40.02 -3.28 21.20
CA GLU A 221 40.99 -2.61 22.06
C GLU A 221 40.80 -3.01 23.52
N GLN A 222 39.55 -3.00 24.02
CA GLN A 222 39.22 -3.46 25.37
C GLN A 222 39.59 -4.93 25.59
N LEU A 223 39.31 -5.81 24.63
CA LEU A 223 39.70 -7.23 24.72
C LEU A 223 41.22 -7.43 24.70
N ALA A 224 41.96 -6.62 23.92
CA ALA A 224 43.41 -6.66 23.91
C ALA A 224 44.00 -6.22 25.26
N ALA A 225 43.43 -5.18 25.88
CA ALA A 225 43.81 -4.74 27.23
C ALA A 225 43.48 -5.78 28.32
N LEU A 226 42.35 -6.49 28.18
CA LEU A 226 41.90 -7.54 29.09
C LEU A 226 42.52 -8.92 28.84
N LYS A 227 43.42 -9.07 27.86
CA LYS A 227 44.18 -10.30 27.63
C LYS A 227 45.56 -10.17 28.28
N PRO A 228 45.70 -10.32 29.62
CA PRO A 228 46.99 -10.65 30.19
C PRO A 228 47.39 -12.04 29.69
N ALA A 229 48.70 -12.26 29.60
CA ALA A 229 49.38 -13.41 29.02
C ALA A 229 48.68 -14.78 29.25
N PRO A 230 48.67 -15.69 28.26
CA PRO A 230 48.17 -17.05 28.47
C PRO A 230 48.97 -17.70 29.60
N THR A 231 48.26 -17.91 30.70
CA THR A 231 48.66 -18.64 31.89
C THR A 231 49.00 -20.08 31.53
N ASP A 232 50.30 -20.37 31.47
CA ASP A 232 51.10 -21.38 32.21
C ASP A 232 50.42 -22.50 33.05
N LEU A 233 49.13 -22.83 32.84
CA LEU A 233 48.33 -23.70 33.73
C LEU A 233 48.06 -25.11 33.20
N LEU A 234 48.91 -25.65 32.31
CA LEU A 234 48.77 -27.04 31.83
C LEU A 234 50.03 -27.92 32.05
N SER A 235 50.97 -27.53 32.94
CA SER A 235 52.22 -28.28 33.16
C SER A 235 52.45 -28.76 34.60
N SER A 236 51.42 -29.15 35.35
CA SER A 236 51.62 -29.95 36.57
C SER A 236 50.36 -30.70 36.98
N GLY A 237 50.47 -32.03 37.10
CA GLY A 237 49.55 -32.84 37.90
C GLY A 237 48.95 -34.06 37.20
N ASN A 238 49.77 -35.09 36.99
CA ASN A 238 49.31 -36.47 36.75
C ASN A 238 49.14 -37.17 38.11
N SER A 239 47.98 -37.76 38.41
CA SER A 239 47.82 -39.03 39.16
C SER A 239 46.36 -39.46 39.19
N GLU A 240 46.16 -40.69 38.74
CA GLU A 240 44.97 -41.53 38.81
C GLU A 240 44.70 -41.92 40.28
N ASP A 241 43.43 -42.13 40.66
CA ASP A 241 43.00 -43.33 41.40
C ASP A 241 41.46 -43.40 41.57
N GLU A 242 41.00 -44.62 41.26
CA GLU A 242 39.79 -45.42 41.47
C GLU A 242 38.45 -44.92 42.06
N GLU A 243 37.45 -45.64 41.53
CA GLU A 243 36.03 -45.86 41.86
C GLU A 243 35.63 -45.92 43.35
N ASP A 244 34.40 -45.46 43.66
CA ASP A 244 33.20 -46.32 43.83
C ASP A 244 32.16 -45.64 44.77
N GLY A 245 30.86 -45.95 44.62
CA GLY A 245 29.88 -45.83 45.72
C GLY A 245 28.66 -44.89 45.60
N LYS A 246 27.55 -45.49 45.16
CA LYS A 246 26.11 -45.12 45.21
C LYS A 246 25.54 -44.31 46.41
N GLY A 247 24.44 -43.60 46.12
CA GLY A 247 23.30 -43.25 47.00
C GLY A 247 22.96 -41.76 46.93
N GLY A 248 21.74 -41.25 46.84
CA GLY A 248 20.37 -41.75 47.01
C GLY A 248 19.49 -40.52 47.32
N GLN A 249 18.46 -40.31 46.51
CA GLN A 249 17.18 -39.60 46.66
C GLN A 249 16.96 -38.42 47.66
N ASP A 250 16.34 -37.38 47.08
CA ASP A 250 15.16 -36.62 47.51
C ASP A 250 15.21 -35.55 48.63
N GLU A 251 14.66 -34.38 48.23
CA GLU A 251 13.64 -33.56 48.95
C GLU A 251 14.02 -32.16 49.50
N LYS A 252 13.49 -31.11 48.82
CA LYS A 252 12.83 -29.85 49.29
C LYS A 252 13.58 -28.91 50.26
N ASP A 253 13.47 -27.57 50.25
CA ASP A 253 12.46 -26.63 49.75
C ASP A 253 13.02 -25.18 49.78
N ALA A 254 12.45 -24.34 48.90
CA ALA A 254 12.17 -22.90 49.02
C ALA A 254 13.31 -21.86 49.23
N ARG A 255 13.47 -20.94 48.26
CA ARG A 255 12.74 -19.64 48.22
C ARG A 255 13.21 -18.72 47.06
N LEU A 256 12.21 -18.12 46.39
CA LEU A 256 12.13 -16.82 45.69
C LEU A 256 13.39 -16.25 44.97
N ASP A 257 13.29 -15.91 43.68
CA ASP A 257 12.85 -14.57 43.23
C ASP A 257 12.90 -14.42 41.69
N THR A 258 11.79 -13.95 41.12
CA THR A 258 11.58 -13.01 40.00
C THR A 258 12.62 -12.88 38.85
N THR A 259 12.10 -13.02 37.60
CA THR A 259 12.50 -12.37 36.32
C THR A 259 13.23 -13.20 35.23
N ARG A 260 12.46 -13.73 34.27
CA ARG A 260 12.83 -14.13 32.90
C ARG A 260 11.54 -13.91 32.08
N GLN A 261 11.41 -13.19 30.97
CA GLN A 261 12.25 -12.81 29.83
C GLN A 261 11.66 -11.52 29.22
N PRO A 262 12.45 -10.65 28.55
CA PRO A 262 11.91 -9.79 27.51
C PRO A 262 11.80 -10.55 26.17
N SER A 263 10.66 -10.37 25.53
CA SER A 263 10.21 -10.93 24.26
C SER A 263 11.12 -10.57 23.08
N ALA A 264 11.44 -11.58 22.26
CA ALA A 264 12.01 -11.41 20.94
C ALA A 264 10.90 -11.02 19.94
N PRO A 265 11.07 -10.00 19.08
CA PRO A 265 10.18 -9.79 17.95
C PRO A 265 10.52 -10.75 16.80
N ALA A 266 9.46 -11.31 16.22
CA ALA A 266 9.45 -12.28 15.14
C ALA A 266 10.29 -11.85 13.92
N ARG A 267 11.15 -12.76 13.44
CA ARG A 267 11.80 -12.69 12.14
C ARG A 267 10.74 -12.89 11.05
N SER A 268 10.39 -11.82 10.34
CA SER A 268 9.71 -11.92 9.05
C SER A 268 10.69 -12.42 7.98
N SER A 269 10.18 -13.29 7.12
CA SER A 269 10.84 -13.89 5.96
C SER A 269 11.61 -12.87 5.13
N ALA A 270 12.94 -12.92 5.18
CA ALA A 270 13.80 -12.17 4.29
C ALA A 270 13.74 -12.81 2.90
N ALA A 271 13.06 -12.15 1.97
CA ALA A 271 13.23 -12.35 0.55
C ALA A 271 14.73 -12.24 0.21
N ARG A 272 15.32 -13.36 -0.21
CA ARG A 272 16.66 -13.39 -0.79
C ARG A 272 16.61 -12.64 -2.11
N TYR A 273 17.08 -11.39 -2.11
CA TYR A 273 17.36 -10.68 -3.37
C TYR A 273 18.70 -11.18 -3.91
N ASP A 274 18.68 -11.68 -5.14
CA ASP A 274 19.84 -12.19 -5.84
C ASP A 274 20.63 -11.02 -6.45
N TYR A 275 21.69 -10.60 -5.77
CA TYR A 275 22.49 -9.42 -6.13
C TYR A 275 23.34 -9.62 -7.42
N ALA A 276 23.37 -10.83 -7.98
CA ALA A 276 24.11 -11.13 -9.20
C ALA A 276 23.54 -10.41 -10.45
N LEU A 277 22.25 -10.09 -10.47
CA LEU A 277 21.59 -9.45 -11.62
C LEU A 277 21.83 -7.94 -11.71
N LEU A 278 22.25 -7.29 -10.62
CA LEU A 278 22.51 -5.84 -10.61
C LEU A 278 23.93 -5.48 -11.07
N ALA A 279 24.85 -6.45 -11.09
CA ALA A 279 26.25 -6.22 -11.48
C ALA A 279 26.46 -6.18 -13.00
N SER A 280 25.55 -6.74 -13.81
CA SER A 280 25.70 -6.85 -15.27
C SER A 280 25.18 -5.64 -16.07
N LEU A 281 24.52 -4.68 -15.41
CA LEU A 281 23.83 -3.55 -16.07
C LEU A 281 24.60 -2.22 -16.04
N VAL A 282 25.83 -2.18 -15.51
CA VAL A 282 26.64 -0.95 -15.43
C VAL A 282 27.91 -1.11 -16.28
N PRO A 283 28.01 -0.46 -17.45
CA PRO A 283 29.27 -0.36 -18.17
C PRO A 283 30.22 0.59 -17.42
N LEU A 284 31.39 0.08 -17.01
CA LEU A 284 32.48 0.88 -16.47
C LEU A 284 33.05 1.81 -17.56
N PRO A 285 33.29 3.11 -17.28
CA PRO A 285 33.99 3.99 -18.21
C PRO A 285 35.49 3.63 -18.30
N PRO A 286 36.13 3.78 -19.47
CA PRO A 286 37.54 3.45 -19.63
C PRO A 286 38.45 4.43 -18.87
N PRO A 287 39.65 3.97 -18.44
CA PRO A 287 40.60 4.80 -17.72
C PRO A 287 41.17 5.91 -18.61
N ARG A 288 41.19 7.15 -18.09
CA ARG A 288 41.84 8.29 -18.72
C ARG A 288 43.35 8.03 -18.81
N GLN A 289 43.88 7.97 -20.02
CA GLN A 289 45.33 8.00 -20.24
C GLN A 289 45.85 9.39 -19.86
N SER A 290 46.82 9.42 -18.96
CA SER A 290 47.60 10.60 -18.62
C SER A 290 48.55 10.91 -19.78
N SER A 291 48.33 12.02 -20.49
CA SER A 291 49.32 12.59 -21.41
C SER A 291 50.37 13.39 -20.62
N THR A 292 51.62 12.98 -20.76
CA THR A 292 52.80 13.85 -20.64
C THR A 292 52.81 14.93 -21.72
#